data_AF-A0A0H2QZ51-F1
#
_entry.id   AF-A0A0H2QZ51-F1
#
_cell.length_a   1.000
_cell.length_b   1.000
_cell.length_c   1.000
_cell.angle_alpha   90.00
_cell.angle_beta   90.00
_cell.angle_gamma   90.00
#
_symmetry.space_group_name_H-M   'P 1'
#
loop_
_entity.id
_entity.type
_entity.pdbx_description
1 polymer ?
#
loop_
_entity_poly.entity_id
_entity_poly.type
_entity_poly.pdbx_seq_one_letter_code
_entity_poly.pdbx_strand_id
1 'polypeptide(L)'
;DACVLLWNLATGERVQTISCPFNGAISAVIWVQLRESNDLCFVFGCADGSLHLYRRHGSKTTFEFVFVFGEAHQGPIEDLAFDALHHRVASVGGGHPQVWKLSSQGALSSLSSRVLDPLVQFPPQSERIARSIAFFEGGCNVLVSYLESHEISCFTIEPWNLKWTRRVGSRIGFSTLCGSDGVTIFISNLIDGVDEYRLPDFEKVKAFPHAIKFNFPLRFVTVFREGWLVSGGDSGFARLFDRRTGRLLQLLEHPNSTIS
;
A
#
# COMPACT_ATOMS: atom_id res chain seq x y z
N ASP A 1 8.15 -9.81 16.09
CA ASP A 1 6.72 -9.89 16.46
C ASP A 1 5.85 -9.38 15.33
N ALA A 2 4.85 -10.18 14.94
CA ALA A 2 3.82 -9.78 13.99
C ALA A 2 2.63 -9.17 14.74
N CYS A 3 2.67 -7.86 14.96
CA CYS A 3 1.60 -7.15 15.64
C CYS A 3 1.22 -5.85 14.93
N VAL A 4 -0.06 -5.49 15.01
CA VAL A 4 -0.56 -4.15 14.66
C VAL A 4 -0.74 -3.37 15.95
N LEU A 5 -0.15 -2.18 16.00
CA LEU A 5 -0.27 -1.25 17.12
C LEU A 5 -1.15 -0.07 16.70
N LEU A 6 -2.22 0.17 17.45
CA LEU A 6 -3.16 1.26 17.20
C LEU A 6 -2.88 2.37 18.22
N TRP A 7 -2.74 3.60 17.74
CA TRP A 7 -2.40 4.76 18.55
C TRP A 7 -3.42 5.87 18.37
N ASN A 8 -3.72 6.58 19.46
CA ASN A 8 -4.46 7.82 19.42
C ASN A 8 -3.45 8.97 19.25
N LEU A 9 -3.50 9.65 18.12
CA LEU A 9 -2.56 10.74 17.83
C LEU A 9 -2.80 12.00 18.69
N ALA A 10 -4.02 12.20 19.21
CA ALA A 10 -4.33 13.35 20.05
C ALA A 10 -3.79 13.19 21.47
N THR A 11 -3.84 11.98 22.03
CA THR A 11 -3.34 11.69 23.38
C THR A 11 -1.92 11.12 23.39
N GLY A 12 -1.44 10.60 22.27
CA GLY A 12 -0.19 9.87 22.16
C GLY A 12 -0.24 8.48 22.79
N GLU A 13 -1.42 8.00 23.20
CA GLU A 13 -1.55 6.70 23.88
C GLU A 13 -1.79 5.55 22.90
N ARG A 14 -1.25 4.38 23.23
CA ARG A 14 -1.54 3.14 22.52
C ARG A 14 -2.93 2.64 22.92
N VAL A 15 -3.83 2.58 21.94
CA VAL A 15 -5.23 2.15 22.11
C VAL A 15 -5.34 0.63 22.14
N GLN A 16 -4.61 -0.06 21.27
CA GLN A 16 -4.74 -1.52 21.12
C GLN A 16 -3.47 -2.14 20.55
N THR A 17 -3.22 -3.40 20.90
CA THR A 17 -2.24 -4.27 20.25
C THR A 17 -2.97 -5.50 19.73
N ILE A 18 -2.79 -5.82 18.46
CA ILE A 18 -3.37 -6.99 17.81
C ILE A 18 -2.22 -7.89 17.38
N SER A 19 -2.13 -9.07 17.99
CA SER A 19 -1.04 -10.03 17.74
C SER A 19 -1.48 -11.09 16.75
N CYS A 20 -0.65 -11.36 15.74
CA CYS A 20 -0.88 -12.33 14.68
C CYS A 20 0.33 -13.27 14.53
N PRO A 21 0.65 -14.09 15.54
CA PRO A 21 1.95 -14.79 15.61
C PRO A 21 2.11 -15.89 14.54
N PHE A 22 1.02 -16.40 13.97
CA PHE A 22 1.06 -17.59 13.11
C PHE A 22 1.12 -17.29 11.61
N ASN A 23 0.71 -16.08 11.18
CA ASN A 23 0.62 -15.72 9.76
C ASN A 23 1.90 -15.06 9.21
N GLY A 24 2.95 -14.99 10.05
CA GLY A 24 4.22 -14.35 9.73
C GLY A 24 4.16 -12.82 9.79
N ALA A 25 5.18 -12.16 9.25
CA ALA A 25 5.31 -10.70 9.34
C ALA A 25 4.13 -9.97 8.68
N ILE A 26 3.71 -8.85 9.27
CA ILE A 26 2.73 -7.94 8.67
C ILE A 26 3.49 -6.93 7.82
N SER A 27 3.18 -6.90 6.54
CA SER A 27 3.94 -6.17 5.51
C SER A 27 3.13 -5.06 4.83
N ALA A 28 1.81 -5.08 4.99
CA ALA A 28 0.92 -4.06 4.48
C ALA A 28 -0.26 -3.81 5.44
N VAL A 29 -0.66 -2.55 5.59
CA VAL A 29 -1.87 -2.15 6.32
C VAL A 29 -2.50 -0.95 5.63
N ILE A 30 -3.83 -0.94 5.52
CA ILE A 30 -4.59 0.15 4.90
C ILE A 30 -5.91 0.38 5.63
N TRP A 31 -6.27 1.64 5.82
CA TRP A 31 -7.62 2.03 6.28
C TRP A 31 -8.63 1.86 5.14
N VAL A 32 -9.82 1.34 5.47
CA VAL A 32 -10.89 1.10 4.49
C VAL A 32 -12.24 1.57 5.03
N GLN A 33 -13.18 1.82 4.10
CA GLN A 33 -14.55 2.20 4.43
C GLN A 33 -15.54 1.21 3.80
N LEU A 34 -16.42 0.65 4.63
CA LEU A 34 -17.52 -0.20 4.17
C LEU A 34 -18.68 0.68 3.65
N ARG A 35 -19.30 0.29 2.53
CA ARG A 35 -20.25 1.10 1.74
C ARG A 35 -21.44 1.71 2.52
N GLU A 36 -21.84 1.11 3.63
CA GLU A 36 -23.05 1.48 4.39
C GLU A 36 -22.76 1.67 5.88
N SER A 37 -21.49 1.87 6.24
CA SER A 37 -21.07 2.03 7.63
C SER A 37 -20.20 3.26 7.76
N ASN A 38 -20.28 3.94 8.89
CA ASN A 38 -19.30 4.95 9.31
C ASN A 38 -18.25 4.37 10.26
N ASP A 39 -18.27 3.05 10.46
CA ASP A 39 -17.29 2.38 11.30
C ASP A 39 -15.91 2.46 10.68
N LEU A 40 -14.91 2.71 11.52
CA LEU A 40 -13.52 2.65 11.10
C LEU A 40 -13.13 1.20 10.88
N CYS A 41 -12.55 0.92 9.72
CA CYS A 41 -12.09 -0.41 9.37
C CYS A 41 -10.67 -0.32 8.82
N PHE A 42 -9.89 -1.37 9.01
CA PHE A 42 -8.62 -1.52 8.32
C PHE A 42 -8.39 -2.96 7.91
N VAL A 43 -7.61 -3.12 6.85
CA VAL A 43 -7.12 -4.40 6.37
C VAL A 43 -5.61 -4.44 6.55
N PHE A 44 -5.08 -5.56 7.00
CA PHE A 44 -3.63 -5.83 6.90
C PHE A 44 -3.36 -7.15 6.20
N GLY A 45 -2.18 -7.22 5.59
CA GLY A 45 -1.69 -8.39 4.88
C GLY A 45 -0.47 -8.99 5.57
N CYS A 46 -0.39 -10.32 5.54
CA CYS A 46 0.63 -11.09 6.21
C CYS A 46 1.58 -11.80 5.23
N ALA A 47 2.68 -12.33 5.75
CA ALA A 47 3.70 -13.02 4.97
C ALA A 47 3.24 -14.36 4.37
N ASP A 48 2.22 -14.98 4.96
CA ASP A 48 1.56 -16.17 4.42
C ASP A 48 0.58 -15.88 3.27
N GLY A 49 0.39 -14.61 2.90
CA GLY A 49 -0.53 -14.21 1.85
C GLY A 49 -1.97 -14.04 2.31
N SER A 50 -2.24 -14.02 3.62
CA SER A 50 -3.57 -13.77 4.16
C SER A 50 -3.90 -12.28 4.30
N LEU A 51 -5.19 -11.94 4.17
CA LEU A 51 -5.74 -10.60 4.42
C LEU A 51 -6.69 -10.63 5.62
N HIS A 52 -6.50 -9.73 6.57
CA HIS A 52 -7.26 -9.66 7.82
C HIS A 52 -8.00 -8.34 7.90
N LEU A 53 -9.32 -8.38 8.11
CA LEU A 53 -10.17 -7.21 8.28
C LEU A 53 -10.57 -7.03 9.74
N TYR A 54 -10.38 -5.82 10.23
CA TYR A 54 -10.79 -5.40 11.57
C TYR A 54 -11.71 -4.18 11.48
N ARG A 55 -12.69 -4.11 12.39
CA ARG A 55 -13.71 -3.06 12.42
C ARG A 55 -13.92 -2.54 13.84
N ARG A 56 -14.08 -1.23 13.97
CA ARG A 56 -14.46 -0.58 15.23
C ARG A 56 -15.87 -0.03 15.10
N HIS A 57 -16.81 -0.69 15.79
CA HIS A 57 -18.22 -0.35 15.76
C HIS A 57 -18.54 0.88 16.60
N GLY A 58 -19.13 1.91 15.98
CA GLY A 58 -19.65 3.09 16.66
C GLY A 58 -18.63 3.74 17.61
N SER A 59 -19.00 3.87 18.89
CA SER A 59 -18.19 4.50 19.94
C SER A 59 -17.24 3.53 20.66
N LYS A 60 -17.13 2.27 20.22
CA LYS A 60 -16.16 1.33 20.81
C LYS A 60 -14.74 1.90 20.69
N THR A 61 -13.91 1.63 21.67
CA THR A 61 -12.51 2.06 21.68
C THR A 61 -11.61 1.12 20.89
N THR A 62 -11.95 -0.16 20.84
CA THR A 62 -11.15 -1.23 20.22
C THR A 62 -11.73 -1.72 18.90
N PHE A 63 -10.83 -2.18 18.03
CA PHE A 63 -11.15 -2.89 16.80
C PHE A 63 -11.37 -4.38 17.08
N GLU A 64 -12.39 -4.94 16.45
CA GLU A 64 -12.77 -6.33 16.53
C GLU A 64 -12.47 -7.02 15.20
N PHE A 65 -12.07 -8.29 15.29
CA PHE A 65 -11.85 -9.13 14.12
C PHE A 65 -13.18 -9.32 13.38
N VAL A 66 -13.16 -9.12 12.05
CA VAL A 66 -14.31 -9.38 11.17
C VAL A 66 -14.09 -10.65 10.38
N PHE A 67 -12.96 -10.74 9.67
CA PHE A 67 -12.72 -11.83 8.73
C PHE A 67 -11.24 -11.98 8.38
N VAL A 68 -10.85 -13.18 7.96
CA VAL A 68 -9.55 -13.50 7.34
C VAL A 68 -9.77 -14.20 6.01
N PHE A 69 -9.14 -13.69 4.95
CA PHE A 69 -9.01 -14.39 3.67
C PHE A 69 -7.65 -15.08 3.65
N GLY A 70 -7.62 -16.38 3.88
CA GLY A 70 -6.37 -17.15 4.03
C GLY A 70 -5.60 -17.38 2.72
N GLU A 71 -6.28 -17.36 1.57
CA GLU A 71 -5.70 -17.73 0.27
C GLU A 71 -5.67 -16.54 -0.70
N ALA A 72 -5.38 -15.34 -0.20
CA ALA A 72 -5.45 -14.16 -1.06
C ALA A 72 -4.30 -14.16 -2.09
N HIS A 73 -3.11 -14.59 -1.67
CA HIS A 73 -1.93 -14.73 -2.53
C HIS A 73 -1.07 -15.94 -2.14
N GLN A 74 -0.34 -16.49 -3.10
CA GLN A 74 0.67 -17.55 -2.88
C GLN A 74 2.03 -16.94 -2.53
N GLY A 75 2.11 -16.28 -1.37
CA GLY A 75 3.29 -15.55 -0.92
C GLY A 75 2.93 -14.29 -0.14
N PRO A 76 3.92 -13.55 0.38
CA PRO A 76 3.68 -12.40 1.24
C PRO A 76 2.85 -11.34 0.53
N ILE A 77 1.92 -10.72 1.28
CA ILE A 77 1.26 -9.50 0.81
C ILE A 77 2.27 -8.37 0.82
N GLU A 78 2.54 -7.76 -0.32
CA GLU A 78 3.56 -6.73 -0.46
C GLU A 78 2.95 -5.33 -0.33
N ASP A 79 1.73 -5.16 -0.84
CA ASP A 79 1.04 -3.89 -0.78
C ASP A 79 -0.49 -3.99 -0.83
N LEU A 80 -1.14 -2.94 -0.33
CA LEU A 80 -2.58 -2.74 -0.30
C LEU A 80 -2.93 -1.31 -0.70
N ALA A 81 -3.96 -1.16 -1.54
CA ALA A 81 -4.56 0.13 -1.85
C ALA A 81 -6.07 0.08 -1.66
N PHE A 82 -6.67 1.21 -1.30
CA PHE A 82 -8.12 1.32 -1.11
C PHE A 82 -8.71 2.37 -2.06
N ASP A 83 -9.77 1.97 -2.75
CA ASP A 83 -10.61 2.83 -3.58
C ASP A 83 -11.92 3.10 -2.85
N ALA A 84 -12.02 4.28 -2.25
CA ALA A 84 -13.18 4.71 -1.49
C ALA A 84 -14.41 4.95 -2.37
N LEU A 85 -14.24 5.29 -3.66
CA LEU A 85 -15.35 5.58 -4.56
C LEU A 85 -16.11 4.30 -4.91
N HIS A 86 -15.37 3.23 -5.21
CA HIS A 86 -15.96 1.95 -5.60
C HIS A 86 -16.05 0.94 -4.44
N HIS A 87 -15.50 1.27 -3.27
CA HIS A 87 -15.36 0.38 -2.11
C HIS A 87 -14.60 -0.90 -2.47
N ARG A 88 -13.39 -0.73 -3.01
CA ARG A 88 -12.52 -1.84 -3.40
C ARG A 88 -11.19 -1.79 -2.70
N VAL A 89 -10.64 -2.95 -2.38
CA VAL A 89 -9.24 -3.09 -1.96
C VAL A 89 -8.49 -3.72 -3.12
N ALA A 90 -7.32 -3.19 -3.46
CA ALA A 90 -6.38 -3.86 -4.33
C ALA A 90 -5.26 -4.41 -3.46
N SER A 91 -4.82 -5.64 -3.73
CA SER A 91 -3.68 -6.26 -3.07
C SER A 91 -2.70 -6.79 -4.10
N VAL A 92 -1.45 -6.90 -3.68
CA VAL A 92 -0.43 -7.57 -4.48
C VAL A 92 0.43 -8.44 -3.58
N GLY A 93 0.74 -9.64 -4.03
CA GLY A 93 1.52 -10.64 -3.32
C GLY A 93 1.80 -11.84 -4.22
N GLY A 94 2.89 -12.56 -3.98
CA GLY A 94 3.28 -13.69 -4.85
C GLY A 94 3.32 -13.35 -6.34
N GLY A 95 3.70 -12.11 -6.68
CA GLY A 95 3.88 -11.61 -8.06
C GLY A 95 2.61 -11.25 -8.83
N HIS A 96 1.41 -11.39 -8.27
CA HIS A 96 0.16 -11.10 -8.98
C HIS A 96 -0.74 -10.12 -8.22
N PRO A 97 -1.43 -9.20 -8.92
CA PRO A 97 -2.43 -8.32 -8.31
C PRO A 97 -3.79 -9.00 -8.19
N GLN A 98 -4.58 -8.55 -7.22
CA GLN A 98 -6.00 -8.90 -7.08
C GLN A 98 -6.78 -7.65 -6.66
N VAL A 99 -8.06 -7.58 -7.04
CA VAL A 99 -8.98 -6.53 -6.62
C VAL A 99 -10.18 -7.18 -5.96
N TRP A 100 -10.52 -6.68 -4.77
CA TRP A 100 -11.59 -7.18 -3.93
C TRP A 100 -12.67 -6.13 -3.80
N LYS A 101 -13.94 -6.52 -3.97
CA LYS A 101 -15.07 -5.69 -3.58
C LYS A 101 -15.34 -5.87 -2.09
N LEU A 102 -15.45 -4.76 -1.36
CA LEU A 102 -15.84 -4.75 0.04
C LEU A 102 -17.37 -4.68 0.16
N SER A 103 -17.97 -5.67 0.79
CA SER A 103 -19.41 -5.68 1.10
C SER A 103 -19.69 -5.13 2.51
N SER A 104 -20.90 -4.61 2.74
CA SER A 104 -21.33 -4.05 4.03
C SER A 104 -21.61 -5.11 5.10
N GLN A 105 -21.80 -6.36 4.69
CA GLN A 105 -22.23 -7.46 5.55
C GLN A 105 -21.01 -8.24 6.06
N GLY A 106 -20.56 -7.90 7.26
CA GLY A 106 -19.51 -8.61 8.00
C GLY A 106 -19.93 -9.99 8.52
N ALA A 107 -20.66 -10.77 7.71
CA ALA A 107 -21.31 -12.06 7.98
C ALA A 107 -22.79 -12.02 8.45
N LEU A 108 -23.53 -13.04 7.97
CA LEU A 108 -24.92 -13.47 8.23
C LEU A 108 -26.04 -12.96 7.30
N SER A 109 -25.96 -13.28 6.00
CA SER A 109 -27.13 -13.83 5.27
C SER A 109 -26.71 -14.45 3.92
N SER A 110 -27.01 -15.75 3.77
CA SER A 110 -26.75 -16.63 2.61
C SER A 110 -25.29 -17.06 2.39
N LEU A 111 -25.14 -18.35 2.05
CA LEU A 111 -23.91 -19.15 1.90
C LEU A 111 -22.89 -18.65 0.84
N SER A 112 -23.01 -17.39 0.36
CA SER A 112 -22.19 -16.87 -0.74
C SER A 112 -21.74 -15.41 -0.60
N SER A 113 -22.14 -14.65 0.42
CA SER A 113 -21.68 -13.25 0.55
C SER A 113 -20.39 -13.21 1.37
N ARG A 114 -19.23 -13.13 0.70
CA ARG A 114 -17.95 -12.88 1.37
C ARG A 114 -17.81 -11.37 1.62
N VAL A 115 -17.06 -11.01 2.67
CA VAL A 115 -16.76 -9.58 2.94
C VAL A 115 -15.83 -9.00 1.86
N LEU A 116 -14.97 -9.86 1.31
CA LEU A 116 -14.09 -9.60 0.18
C LEU A 116 -14.48 -10.54 -0.96
N ASP A 117 -15.06 -9.98 -2.02
CA ASP A 117 -15.37 -10.71 -3.24
C ASP A 117 -14.28 -10.44 -4.30
N PRO A 118 -13.54 -11.46 -4.78
CA PRO A 118 -12.52 -11.25 -5.80
C PRO A 118 -13.16 -10.85 -7.14
N LEU A 119 -12.65 -9.78 -7.74
CA LEU A 119 -13.08 -9.31 -9.06
C LEU A 119 -12.27 -9.96 -10.19
N VAL A 120 -11.02 -10.36 -9.91
CA VAL A 120 -10.16 -11.03 -10.89
C VAL A 120 -10.24 -12.54 -10.68
N GLN A 121 -10.95 -13.23 -11.57
CA GLN A 121 -11.13 -14.68 -11.48
C GLN A 121 -9.83 -15.45 -11.74
N PHE A 122 -9.04 -14.99 -12.71
CA PHE A 122 -7.77 -15.59 -13.11
C PHE A 122 -6.68 -14.53 -13.10
N PRO A 123 -6.16 -14.17 -11.92
CA PRO A 123 -5.11 -13.16 -11.82
C PRO A 123 -3.87 -13.65 -12.57
N PRO A 124 -3.27 -12.81 -13.44
CA PRO A 124 -2.11 -13.19 -14.21
C PRO A 124 -0.96 -13.49 -13.26
N GLN A 125 -0.49 -14.73 -13.28
CA GLN A 125 0.67 -15.12 -12.50
C GLN A 125 1.92 -14.48 -13.11
N SER A 126 2.79 -13.95 -12.25
CA SER A 126 4.10 -13.47 -12.63
C SER A 126 5.12 -14.02 -11.66
N GLU A 127 6.26 -14.46 -12.19
CA GLU A 127 7.42 -14.82 -11.37
C GLU A 127 8.14 -13.58 -10.83
N ARG A 128 7.71 -12.39 -11.25
CA ARG A 128 8.31 -11.11 -10.85
C ARG A 128 7.83 -10.72 -9.46
N ILE A 129 8.73 -10.16 -8.66
CA ILE A 129 8.40 -9.63 -7.33
C ILE A 129 7.65 -8.31 -7.49
N ALA A 130 6.34 -8.34 -7.30
CA ALA A 130 5.51 -7.14 -7.26
C ALA A 130 5.65 -6.43 -5.91
N ARG A 131 5.78 -5.10 -5.92
CA ARG A 131 6.17 -4.31 -4.73
C ARG A 131 5.15 -3.31 -4.26
N SER A 132 4.33 -2.81 -5.17
CA SER A 132 3.32 -1.80 -4.84
C SER A 132 2.16 -1.88 -5.80
N ILE A 133 0.99 -1.48 -5.31
CA ILE A 133 -0.24 -1.42 -6.07
C ILE A 133 -0.96 -0.10 -5.78
N ALA A 134 -1.54 0.51 -6.82
CA ALA A 134 -2.33 1.74 -6.65
C ALA A 134 -3.48 1.79 -7.64
N PHE A 135 -4.63 2.31 -7.20
CA PHE A 135 -5.75 2.61 -8.10
C PHE A 135 -5.44 3.84 -8.97
N PHE A 136 -5.82 3.78 -10.24
CA PHE A 136 -5.50 4.78 -11.26
C PHE A 136 -6.71 5.08 -12.16
N GLU A 137 -6.74 6.28 -12.77
CA GLU A 137 -7.84 6.82 -13.58
C GLU A 137 -9.21 6.64 -12.90
N GLY A 138 -9.36 7.25 -11.72
CA GLY A 138 -10.62 7.18 -10.96
C GLY A 138 -10.94 5.80 -10.40
N GLY A 139 -9.98 4.87 -10.38
CA GLY A 139 -10.18 3.50 -9.90
C GLY A 139 -10.56 2.51 -11.00
N CYS A 140 -10.70 2.93 -12.26
CA CYS A 140 -10.98 1.98 -13.35
C CYS A 140 -9.79 1.04 -13.65
N ASN A 141 -8.59 1.44 -13.23
CA ASN A 141 -7.36 0.67 -13.42
C ASN A 141 -6.59 0.50 -12.11
N VAL A 142 -5.66 -0.46 -12.11
CA VAL A 142 -4.61 -0.57 -11.10
C VAL A 142 -3.23 -0.52 -11.76
N LEU A 143 -2.29 0.16 -11.10
CA LEU A 143 -0.88 0.14 -11.42
C LEU A 143 -0.17 -0.84 -10.49
N VAL A 144 0.68 -1.68 -11.04
CA VAL A 144 1.50 -2.64 -10.30
C VAL A 144 2.95 -2.43 -10.69
N SER A 145 3.80 -2.23 -9.69
CA SER A 145 5.24 -2.02 -9.89
C SER A 145 6.05 -3.25 -9.47
N TYR A 146 7.01 -3.64 -10.30
CA TYR A 146 7.80 -4.85 -10.12
C TYR A 146 9.28 -4.52 -9.86
N LEU A 147 9.86 -5.16 -8.84
CA LEU A 147 11.19 -4.84 -8.30
C LEU A 147 12.30 -4.96 -9.35
N GLU A 148 12.55 -6.19 -9.82
CA GLU A 148 13.74 -6.55 -10.59
C GLU A 148 13.56 -6.36 -12.09
N SER A 149 12.32 -6.41 -12.60
CA SER A 149 12.07 -6.17 -14.02
C SER A 149 12.10 -4.68 -14.36
N HIS A 150 12.01 -3.80 -13.35
CA HIS A 150 11.90 -2.35 -13.50
C HIS A 150 10.60 -1.93 -14.20
N GLU A 151 9.60 -2.81 -14.21
CA GLU A 151 8.37 -2.60 -14.95
C GLU A 151 7.25 -2.08 -14.06
N ILE A 152 6.38 -1.28 -14.67
CA ILE A 152 5.11 -0.86 -14.13
C ILE A 152 4.04 -1.26 -15.14
N SER A 153 3.08 -2.06 -14.69
CA SER A 153 1.97 -2.54 -15.52
C SER A 153 0.67 -1.89 -15.07
N CYS A 154 -0.12 -1.44 -16.04
CA CYS A 154 -1.46 -0.93 -15.82
C CYS A 154 -2.49 -1.97 -16.26
N PHE A 155 -3.38 -2.35 -15.36
CA PHE A 155 -4.48 -3.28 -15.64
C PHE A 155 -5.81 -2.57 -15.53
N THR A 156 -6.67 -2.71 -16.54
CA THR A 156 -8.09 -2.41 -16.44
C THR A 156 -8.73 -3.43 -15.51
N ILE A 157 -9.67 -3.03 -14.64
CA ILE A 157 -10.28 -3.92 -13.65
C ILE A 157 -11.49 -4.67 -14.22
N GLU A 158 -12.37 -3.98 -14.95
CA GLU A 158 -13.63 -4.50 -15.47
C GLU A 158 -13.78 -4.15 -16.97
N PRO A 159 -13.50 -5.09 -17.90
CA PRO A 159 -12.92 -6.42 -17.67
C PRO A 159 -11.43 -6.37 -17.33
N TRP A 160 -10.94 -7.42 -16.66
CA TRP A 160 -9.53 -7.54 -16.31
C TRP A 160 -8.67 -7.68 -17.57
N ASN A 161 -7.82 -6.69 -17.85
CA ASN A 161 -6.92 -6.72 -19.00
C ASN A 161 -5.67 -5.87 -18.77
N LEU A 162 -4.52 -6.30 -19.31
CA LEU A 162 -3.31 -5.50 -19.34
C LEU A 162 -3.46 -4.37 -20.38
N LYS A 163 -3.47 -3.12 -19.91
CA LYS A 163 -3.55 -1.91 -20.76
C LYS A 163 -2.19 -1.56 -21.36
N TRP A 164 -1.14 -1.59 -20.54
CA TRP A 164 0.24 -1.38 -20.97
C TRP A 164 1.23 -1.80 -19.88
N THR A 165 2.48 -2.01 -20.29
CA THR A 165 3.64 -2.09 -19.40
C THR A 165 4.68 -1.05 -19.83
N ARG A 166 5.35 -0.44 -18.86
CA ARG A 166 6.42 0.54 -19.05
C ARG A 166 7.60 0.18 -18.16
N ARG A 167 8.80 0.53 -18.59
CA ARG A 167 10.05 0.23 -17.87
C ARG A 167 10.73 1.53 -17.45
N VAL A 168 11.23 1.57 -16.22
CA VAL A 168 12.05 2.67 -15.70
C VAL A 168 13.53 2.29 -15.63
N GLY A 169 14.39 3.28 -15.44
CA GLY A 169 15.85 3.10 -15.51
C GLY A 169 16.47 2.31 -14.35
N SER A 170 15.70 1.98 -13.32
CA SER A 170 16.18 1.38 -12.07
C SER A 170 15.23 0.32 -11.52
N ARG A 171 15.70 -0.43 -10.52
CA ARG A 171 14.81 -1.26 -9.69
C ARG A 171 13.76 -0.39 -9.01
N ILE A 172 12.60 -0.98 -8.73
CA ILE A 172 11.48 -0.30 -8.08
C ILE A 172 11.31 -0.84 -6.67
N GLY A 173 11.80 -0.12 -5.67
CA GLY A 173 11.64 -0.52 -4.27
C GLY A 173 10.20 -0.42 -3.80
N PHE A 174 9.57 0.70 -4.14
CA PHE A 174 8.17 1.01 -3.87
C PHE A 174 7.74 2.13 -4.82
N SER A 175 6.44 2.25 -5.08
CA SER A 175 5.89 3.36 -5.84
C SER A 175 4.60 3.87 -5.23
N THR A 176 4.32 5.16 -5.41
CA THR A 176 3.07 5.78 -4.94
C THR A 176 2.63 6.87 -5.90
N LEU A 177 1.32 6.98 -6.10
CA LEU A 177 0.73 8.03 -6.93
C LEU A 177 0.69 9.36 -6.19
N CYS A 178 0.80 10.43 -6.96
CA CYS A 178 0.72 11.79 -6.47
C CYS A 178 -0.69 12.37 -6.65
N GLY A 179 -1.42 12.50 -5.55
CA GLY A 179 -2.64 13.33 -5.49
C GLY A 179 -3.83 12.83 -6.31
N SER A 180 -4.91 13.62 -6.28
CA SER A 180 -6.20 13.36 -6.94
C SER A 180 -6.12 13.23 -8.46
N ASP A 181 -5.06 13.75 -9.06
CA ASP A 181 -4.97 13.98 -10.49
C ASP A 181 -4.35 12.76 -11.19
N GLY A 182 -3.65 11.89 -10.45
CA GLY A 182 -3.04 10.65 -10.96
C GLY A 182 -1.96 10.88 -12.03
N VAL A 183 -1.51 12.11 -12.25
CA VAL A 183 -0.64 12.46 -13.39
C VAL A 183 0.83 12.09 -13.14
N THR A 184 1.26 11.99 -11.89
CA THR A 184 2.65 11.61 -11.56
C THR A 184 2.72 10.47 -10.57
N ILE A 185 3.80 9.70 -10.71
CA ILE A 185 4.15 8.59 -9.84
C ILE A 185 5.55 8.83 -9.28
N PHE A 186 5.72 8.55 -8.00
CA PHE A 186 7.02 8.55 -7.35
C PHE A 186 7.52 7.11 -7.20
N ILE A 187 8.81 6.90 -7.41
CA ILE A 187 9.46 5.59 -7.41
C ILE A 187 10.71 5.67 -6.56
N SER A 188 10.83 4.81 -5.54
CA SER A 188 12.12 4.57 -4.88
C SER A 188 13.00 3.79 -5.83
N ASN A 189 14.08 4.42 -6.30
CA ASN A 189 14.92 3.89 -7.38
C ASN A 189 15.98 2.90 -6.87
N LEU A 190 16.10 2.72 -5.55
CA LEU A 190 17.08 1.82 -4.91
C LEU A 190 18.53 2.06 -5.36
N ILE A 191 18.85 3.27 -5.79
CA ILE A 191 20.19 3.70 -6.22
C ILE A 191 20.61 4.89 -5.37
N ASP A 192 19.90 6.01 -5.53
CA ASP A 192 20.27 7.29 -4.96
C ASP A 192 19.07 8.12 -4.47
N GLY A 193 17.85 7.57 -4.51
CA GLY A 193 16.72 8.14 -3.80
C GLY A 193 15.37 7.84 -4.42
N VAL A 194 14.57 8.90 -4.62
CA VAL A 194 13.22 8.82 -5.17
C VAL A 194 13.15 9.61 -6.47
N ASP A 195 12.56 9.04 -7.49
CA ASP A 195 12.33 9.68 -8.79
C ASP A 195 10.83 9.96 -8.99
N GLU A 196 10.52 11.10 -9.59
CA GLU A 196 9.17 11.46 -10.02
C GLU A 196 9.06 11.28 -11.54
N TYR A 197 8.02 10.57 -11.98
CA TYR A 197 7.72 10.31 -13.38
C TYR A 197 6.32 10.80 -13.73
N ARG A 198 6.13 11.26 -14.97
CA ARG A 198 4.82 11.61 -15.53
C ARG A 198 4.16 10.38 -16.15
N LEU A 199 2.89 10.16 -15.85
CA LEU A 199 2.07 9.11 -16.46
C LEU A 199 1.34 9.62 -17.71
N PRO A 200 1.09 8.76 -18.72
CA PRO A 200 1.49 7.35 -18.81
C PRO A 200 2.86 7.13 -19.49
N ASP A 201 3.56 8.19 -19.88
CA ASP A 201 4.77 8.09 -20.73
C ASP A 201 6.05 7.74 -19.96
N PHE A 202 6.03 7.86 -18.62
CA PHE A 202 7.17 7.68 -17.74
C PHE A 202 8.38 8.56 -18.11
N GLU A 203 8.09 9.80 -18.50
CA GLU A 203 9.13 10.83 -18.55
C GLU A 203 9.53 11.20 -17.13
N LYS A 204 10.83 11.09 -16.82
CA LYS A 204 11.37 11.50 -15.51
C LYS A 204 11.29 13.02 -15.37
N VAL A 205 10.50 13.47 -14.40
CA VAL A 205 10.27 14.89 -14.10
C VAL A 205 11.33 15.43 -13.15
N LYS A 206 11.65 14.66 -12.10
CA LYS A 206 12.52 15.10 -11.01
C LYS A 206 13.16 13.94 -10.26
N ALA A 207 14.25 14.21 -9.57
CA ALA A 207 14.89 13.31 -8.60
C ALA A 207 14.98 13.97 -7.22
N PHE A 208 14.84 13.16 -6.18
CA PHE A 208 14.93 13.52 -4.77
C PHE A 208 16.04 12.69 -4.13
N PRO A 209 17.30 13.12 -4.27
CA PRO A 209 18.44 12.31 -3.90
C PRO A 209 18.58 12.21 -2.38
N HIS A 210 18.99 11.03 -1.90
CA HIS A 210 19.45 10.82 -0.53
C HIS A 210 20.41 9.62 -0.45
N ALA A 211 21.30 9.65 0.55
CA ALA A 211 22.19 8.52 0.77
C ALA A 211 21.42 7.27 1.24
N ILE A 212 21.62 6.17 0.52
CA ILE A 212 21.15 4.83 0.88
C ILE A 212 22.35 4.11 1.51
N LYS A 213 22.28 3.84 2.82
CA LYS A 213 23.30 3.08 3.55
C LYS A 213 23.05 1.58 3.40
N PHE A 214 21.78 1.18 3.49
CA PHE A 214 21.33 -0.18 3.29
C PHE A 214 20.19 -0.20 2.26
N ASN A 215 20.39 -0.98 1.21
CA ASN A 215 19.50 -0.99 0.07
C ASN A 215 18.30 -1.91 0.31
N PHE A 216 17.36 -1.44 1.13
CA PHE A 216 16.10 -2.11 1.38
C PHE A 216 14.95 -1.44 0.61
N PRO A 217 13.97 -2.21 0.09
CA PRO A 217 12.73 -1.66 -0.42
C PRO A 217 11.92 -0.95 0.67
N LEU A 218 12.12 0.36 0.82
CA LEU A 218 11.42 1.18 1.81
C LEU A 218 10.11 1.76 1.26
N ARG A 219 9.10 1.82 2.13
CA ARG A 219 7.84 2.51 1.87
C ARG A 219 8.03 4.02 1.99
N PHE A 220 7.23 4.77 1.23
CA PHE A 220 7.13 6.22 1.33
C PHE A 220 5.74 6.69 0.92
N VAL A 221 5.34 7.88 1.36
CA VAL A 221 3.98 8.41 1.19
C VAL A 221 4.07 9.87 0.73
N THR A 222 3.16 10.27 -0.17
CA THR A 222 3.01 11.67 -0.56
C THR A 222 1.96 12.35 0.32
N VAL A 223 2.25 13.56 0.80
CA VAL A 223 1.30 14.37 1.56
C VAL A 223 0.83 15.50 0.65
N PHE A 224 -0.32 15.27 0.00
CA PHE A 224 -0.83 16.12 -1.08
C PHE A 224 -1.11 17.56 -0.64
N ARG A 225 -1.78 17.76 0.51
CA ARG A 225 -2.26 19.08 0.94
C ARG A 225 -1.14 20.08 1.21
N GLU A 226 0.02 19.60 1.63
CA GLU A 226 1.16 20.44 2.03
C GLU A 226 2.26 20.50 0.96
N GLY A 227 2.10 19.78 -0.15
CA GLY A 227 3.14 19.70 -1.19
C GLY A 227 4.41 19.01 -0.69
N TRP A 228 4.28 18.05 0.21
CA TRP A 228 5.40 17.33 0.81
C TRP A 228 5.51 15.89 0.31
N LEU A 229 6.73 15.40 0.25
CA LEU A 229 7.06 14.00 0.05
C LEU A 229 7.73 13.47 1.32
N VAL A 230 7.18 12.42 1.91
CA VAL A 230 7.75 11.77 3.09
C VAL A 230 8.32 10.42 2.69
N SER A 231 9.62 10.23 2.87
CA SER A 231 10.31 8.97 2.59
C SER A 231 10.82 8.32 3.85
N GLY A 232 10.53 7.02 4.04
CA GLY A 232 11.16 6.23 5.08
C GLY A 232 12.65 6.08 4.84
N GLY A 233 13.44 6.05 5.90
CA GLY A 233 14.88 5.79 5.87
C GLY A 233 15.23 4.40 6.36
N ASP A 234 16.40 3.93 5.94
CA ASP A 234 17.00 2.62 6.27
C ASP A 234 17.71 2.61 7.64
N SER A 235 17.80 3.76 8.31
CA SER A 235 18.62 3.95 9.50
C SER A 235 17.88 4.72 10.61
N GLY A 236 16.56 4.48 10.72
CA GLY A 236 15.76 4.95 11.87
C GLY A 236 15.30 6.40 11.79
N PHE A 237 15.38 7.03 10.61
CA PHE A 237 14.81 8.35 10.36
C PHE A 237 13.83 8.30 9.18
N ALA A 238 12.91 9.25 9.11
CA ALA A 238 12.16 9.59 7.91
C ALA A 238 12.62 10.93 7.36
N ARG A 239 12.45 11.17 6.06
CA ARG A 239 12.83 12.40 5.39
C ARG A 239 11.61 13.12 4.87
N LEU A 240 11.54 14.42 5.10
CA LEU A 240 10.51 15.30 4.58
C LEU A 240 11.11 16.19 3.50
N PHE A 241 10.60 16.11 2.28
CA PHE A 241 11.02 16.94 1.16
C PHE A 241 9.90 17.90 0.74
N ASP A 242 10.30 19.11 0.32
CA ASP A 242 9.45 19.99 -0.45
C ASP A 242 9.35 19.46 -1.87
N ARG A 243 8.15 19.03 -2.29
CA ARG A 243 7.91 18.42 -3.59
C ARG A 243 8.22 19.37 -4.74
N ARG A 244 7.89 20.65 -4.58
CA ARG A 244 8.00 21.66 -5.65
C ARG A 244 9.46 21.92 -6.01
N THR A 245 10.30 22.10 -4.99
CA THR A 245 11.70 22.48 -5.10
C THR A 245 12.66 21.28 -5.08
N GLY A 246 12.21 20.12 -4.58
CA GLY A 246 13.06 18.95 -4.38
C GLY A 246 13.96 19.03 -3.15
N ARG A 247 13.87 20.11 -2.37
CA ARG A 247 14.75 20.33 -1.21
C ARG A 247 14.32 19.46 -0.03
N LEU A 248 15.30 18.88 0.66
CA LEU A 248 15.09 18.28 1.97
C LEU A 248 14.72 19.39 2.96
N LEU A 249 13.57 19.27 3.61
CA LEU A 249 13.09 20.20 4.64
C LEU A 249 13.50 19.74 6.03
N GLN A 250 13.35 18.44 6.32
CA GLN A 250 13.57 17.92 7.66
C GLN A 250 13.98 16.44 7.64
N LEU A 251 14.81 16.06 8.62
CA LEU A 251 15.05 14.69 9.04
C LEU A 251 14.25 14.43 10.32
N LEU A 252 13.37 13.44 10.29
CA LEU A 252 12.54 13.02 11.43
C LEU A 252 13.20 11.80 12.06
N GLU A 253 13.94 12.00 13.14
CA GLU A 253 14.64 10.92 13.84
C GLU A 253 13.70 10.18 14.81
N HIS A 254 13.83 8.86 14.88
CA HIS A 254 13.19 8.10 15.94
C HIS A 254 13.93 8.35 17.26
N PRO A 255 13.28 8.78 18.36
CA PRO A 255 13.95 9.22 19.59
C PRO A 255 14.88 8.21 20.28
N ASN A 256 14.89 6.95 19.83
CA ASN A 256 15.64 5.84 20.41
C ASN A 256 16.64 5.17 19.44
N SER A 257 17.02 5.83 18.32
CA SER A 257 18.01 5.25 17.39
C SER A 257 19.47 5.34 17.89
N THR A 258 19.71 5.86 19.08
CA THR A 258 20.97 5.64 19.83
C THR A 258 20.81 4.46 20.78
N ILE A 259 20.93 3.24 20.26
CA ILE A 259 21.43 2.10 21.03
C ILE A 259 22.48 1.41 20.17
N SER A 260 23.74 1.64 20.59
CA SER A 260 25.04 1.01 20.28
C SER A 260 25.13 0.03 19.11
#